data_AF-A0A4P5ZFB3-F1
#
_entry.id   AF-A0A4P5ZFB3-F1
#
_cell.length_a   1.000
_cell.length_b   1.000
_cell.length_c   1.000
_cell.angle_alpha   90.00
_cell.angle_beta   90.00
_cell.angle_gamma   90.00
#
_symmetry.space_group_name_H-M   'P 1'
#
loop_
_entity.id
_entity.type
_entity.pdbx_description
1 polymer ?
#
loop_
_entity_poly.entity_id
_entity_poly.type
_entity_poly.pdbx_seq_one_letter_code
_entity_poly.pdbx_strand_id
1 'polypeptide(L)'
;MAAATPFYRGRDMKACLSFGDVVEVGQPRIAELARVGDLYPNDDSAEACAAFTHQVGLVEGTVVQTYGIAATLARRTDDLAEVVEIWKTMSQFCQRALVVLSRLKGKYPHCGTAQLHDVVLDYKLAADKRQRGATEELTCQTSEIPKGLLPELS
;
A
#
# COMPACT_ATOMS: atom_id res chain seq x y z
N MET A 1 15.02 -45.68 -23.59
CA MET A 1 14.80 -45.37 -22.15
C MET A 1 15.03 -43.89 -21.97
N ALA A 2 13.97 -43.08 -21.95
CA ALA A 2 14.05 -41.65 -21.67
C ALA A 2 13.80 -41.44 -20.18
N ALA A 3 14.76 -40.84 -19.48
CA ALA A 3 14.63 -40.48 -18.08
C ALA A 3 13.67 -39.30 -17.94
N ALA A 4 12.60 -39.49 -17.16
CA ALA A 4 11.67 -38.44 -16.82
C ALA A 4 12.33 -37.47 -15.82
N THR A 5 12.48 -36.22 -16.23
CA THR A 5 12.93 -35.12 -15.37
C THR A 5 11.85 -34.87 -14.31
N PRO A 6 12.18 -34.82 -13.00
CA PRO A 6 11.18 -34.56 -11.98
C PRO A 6 10.72 -33.11 -12.07
N PHE A 7 9.40 -32.95 -12.23
CA PHE A 7 8.68 -31.70 -12.09
C PHE A 7 8.88 -31.19 -10.66
N TYR A 8 9.64 -30.11 -10.47
CA TYR A 8 9.77 -29.48 -9.16
C TYR A 8 8.42 -28.86 -8.78
N ARG A 9 7.64 -29.60 -8.01
CA ARG A 9 6.44 -29.10 -7.34
C ARG A 9 6.89 -28.00 -6.39
N GLY A 10 6.54 -26.75 -6.71
CA GLY A 10 6.76 -25.59 -5.84
C GLY A 10 6.27 -25.94 -4.44
N ARG A 11 7.15 -25.80 -3.46
CA ARG A 11 6.84 -26.02 -2.05
C ARG A 11 5.90 -24.89 -1.65
N ASP A 12 4.65 -25.21 -1.27
CA ASP A 12 3.72 -24.27 -0.65
C ASP A 12 4.39 -23.65 0.59
N MET A 13 5.01 -22.48 0.40
CA MET A 13 5.42 -21.64 1.51
C MET A 13 4.15 -20.99 2.05
N LYS A 14 3.55 -21.57 3.09
CA LYS A 14 2.63 -20.83 3.94
C LYS A 14 3.37 -19.61 4.47
N ALA A 15 3.10 -18.44 3.91
CA ALA A 15 3.63 -17.20 4.44
C ALA A 15 3.24 -17.10 5.91
N CYS A 16 4.21 -16.91 6.80
CA CYS A 16 3.95 -16.79 8.24
C CYS A 16 3.27 -15.45 8.60
N LEU A 17 3.17 -14.52 7.65
CA LEU A 17 2.58 -13.19 7.82
C LEU A 17 1.77 -12.83 6.57
N SER A 18 0.56 -12.32 6.78
CA SER A 18 -0.25 -11.68 5.75
C SER A 18 0.24 -10.26 5.48
N PHE A 19 -0.14 -9.67 4.34
CA PHE A 19 0.12 -8.24 4.13
C PHE A 19 -0.64 -7.35 5.12
N GLY A 20 -1.79 -7.82 5.61
CA GLY A 20 -2.52 -7.17 6.71
C GLY A 20 -1.66 -7.03 7.96
N ASP A 21 -0.95 -8.10 8.34
CA ASP A 21 -0.08 -8.13 9.52
C ASP A 21 1.07 -7.11 9.38
N VAL A 22 1.61 -6.95 8.16
CA VAL A 22 2.63 -5.94 7.87
C VAL A 22 2.08 -4.52 8.05
N VAL A 23 0.88 -4.28 7.55
CA VAL A 23 0.22 -2.96 7.66
C VAL A 23 -0.10 -2.63 9.12
N GLU A 24 -0.48 -3.61 9.93
CA GLU A 24 -0.71 -3.44 11.37
C GLU A 24 0.54 -2.95 12.10
N VAL A 25 1.73 -3.45 11.75
CA VAL A 25 3.01 -2.98 12.31
C VAL A 25 3.28 -1.50 11.97
N GLY A 26 2.77 -1.01 10.84
CA GLY A 26 2.91 0.38 10.41
C GLY A 26 1.94 1.36 11.06
N GLN A 27 0.76 0.91 11.52
CA GLN A 27 -0.28 1.78 12.10
C GLN A 27 0.20 2.62 13.30
N PRO A 28 0.99 2.09 14.26
CA PRO A 28 1.45 2.88 15.40
C PRO A 28 2.23 4.14 15.02
N ARG A 29 2.93 4.16 13.88
CA ARG A 29 3.68 5.34 13.42
C ARG A 29 2.76 6.47 12.98
N ILE A 30 1.65 6.15 12.32
CA ILE A 30 0.63 7.14 11.94
C ILE A 30 -0.06 7.69 13.21
N ALA A 31 -0.38 6.82 14.17
CA ALA A 31 -0.98 7.22 15.43
C ALA A 31 -0.04 8.11 16.26
N GLU A 32 1.26 7.82 16.27
CA GLU A 32 2.26 8.62 16.97
C GLU A 32 2.41 10.01 16.36
N LEU A 33 2.42 10.13 15.02
CA LEU A 33 2.42 11.43 14.35
C LEU A 33 1.19 12.27 14.75
N ALA A 34 0.00 11.65 14.83
CA ALA A 34 -1.20 12.31 15.30
C ALA A 34 -1.05 12.81 16.75
N ARG A 35 -0.52 11.95 17.63
CA ARG A 35 -0.29 12.27 19.05
C ARG A 35 0.70 13.42 19.23
N VAL A 36 1.83 13.40 18.52
CA VAL A 36 2.83 14.48 18.55
C VAL A 36 2.25 15.76 17.98
N GLY A 37 1.47 15.66 16.91
CA GLY A 37 0.75 16.80 16.34
C GLY A 37 -0.24 17.44 17.32
N ASP A 38 -0.83 16.67 18.24
CA ASP A 38 -1.78 17.17 19.24
C ASP A 38 -1.09 17.73 20.51
N LEU A 39 0.15 17.32 20.81
CA LEU A 39 0.90 17.78 22.00
C LEU A 39 1.24 19.27 22.00
N TYR A 40 1.56 19.83 20.83
CA TYR A 40 1.87 21.26 20.71
C TYR A 40 0.68 21.99 20.11
N PRO A 41 0.27 23.17 20.61
CA PRO A 41 -0.89 23.90 20.08
C PRO A 41 -0.66 24.51 18.69
N ASN A 42 0.59 24.76 18.32
CA ASN A 42 1.02 25.42 17.08
C ASN A 42 2.53 25.21 16.85
N ASP A 43 3.04 25.65 15.69
CA ASP A 43 4.44 25.52 15.26
C ASP A 43 5.37 26.63 15.81
N ASP A 44 4.89 27.41 16.78
CA ASP A 44 5.57 28.60 17.34
C ASP A 44 6.93 28.31 17.99
N SER A 45 7.23 27.06 18.35
CA SER A 45 8.53 26.67 18.90
C SER A 45 9.34 25.81 17.93
N ALA A 46 10.64 26.14 17.81
CA ALA A 46 11.58 25.37 16.99
C ALA A 46 11.65 23.89 17.43
N GLU A 47 11.45 23.62 18.72
CA GLU A 47 11.38 22.26 19.28
C GLU A 47 10.14 21.50 18.79
N ALA A 48 8.96 22.14 18.73
CA ALA A 48 7.74 21.53 18.22
C ALA A 48 7.89 21.15 16.74
N CYS A 49 8.44 22.06 15.93
CA CYS A 49 8.65 21.80 14.51
C CYS A 49 9.70 20.71 14.26
N ALA A 50 10.78 20.67 15.06
CA ALA A 50 11.80 19.62 14.96
C ALA A 50 11.25 18.24 15.36
N ALA A 51 10.50 18.15 16.47
CA ALA A 51 9.87 16.91 16.91
C ALA A 51 8.85 16.39 15.87
N PHE A 52 8.07 17.30 15.29
CA PHE A 52 7.10 16.97 14.24
C PHE A 52 7.80 16.49 12.97
N THR A 53 8.83 17.21 12.51
CA THR A 53 9.60 16.84 11.31
C THR A 53 10.25 15.46 11.45
N HIS A 54 10.72 15.10 12.65
CA HIS A 54 11.23 13.77 12.91
C HIS A 54 10.15 12.68 12.71
N GLN A 55 8.94 12.89 13.25
CA GLN A 55 7.83 11.96 13.06
C GLN A 55 7.37 11.87 11.61
N VAL A 56 7.40 12.98 10.89
CA VAL A 56 7.13 13.04 9.44
C VAL A 56 8.06 12.07 8.69
N GLY A 57 9.38 12.13 8.94
CA GLY A 57 10.33 11.22 8.30
C GLY A 57 10.09 9.74 8.64
N LEU A 58 9.68 9.43 9.88
CA LEU A 58 9.35 8.06 10.27
C LEU A 58 8.10 7.53 9.55
N VAL A 59 7.06 8.36 9.40
CA VAL A 59 5.86 7.99 8.64
C VAL A 59 6.18 7.83 7.17
N GLU A 60 6.98 8.73 6.59
CA GLU A 60 7.44 8.61 5.20
C GLU A 60 8.14 7.28 4.96
N GLY A 61 9.15 6.95 5.77
CA GLY A 61 9.88 5.69 5.66
C GLY A 61 8.97 4.47 5.81
N THR A 62 8.00 4.53 6.73
CA THR A 62 7.01 3.47 6.92
C THR A 62 6.14 3.27 5.68
N VAL A 63 5.67 4.36 5.06
CA VAL A 63 4.84 4.29 3.83
C VAL A 63 5.64 3.72 2.67
N VAL A 64 6.85 4.22 2.43
CA VAL A 64 7.75 3.74 1.37
C VAL A 64 8.06 2.26 1.54
N GLN A 65 8.42 1.84 2.76
CA GLN A 65 8.74 0.44 3.05
C GLN A 65 7.51 -0.47 2.88
N THR A 66 6.37 -0.08 3.43
CA THR A 66 5.12 -0.86 3.34
C THR A 66 4.71 -1.03 1.88
N TYR A 67 4.84 0.02 1.07
CA TYR A 67 4.61 -0.05 -0.37
C TYR A 67 5.58 -1.00 -1.07
N GLY A 68 6.87 -0.97 -0.74
CA GLY A 68 7.87 -1.89 -1.28
C GLY A 68 7.56 -3.36 -0.97
N ILE A 69 7.04 -3.63 0.23
CA ILE A 69 6.56 -4.96 0.63
C ILE A 69 5.31 -5.34 -0.17
N ALA A 70 4.31 -4.46 -0.27
CA ALA A 70 3.10 -4.68 -1.08
C ALA A 70 3.46 -5.04 -2.52
N ALA A 71 4.35 -4.27 -3.14
CA ALA A 71 4.82 -4.49 -4.50
C ALA A 71 5.55 -5.83 -4.64
N THR A 72 6.30 -6.25 -3.62
CA THR A 72 7.02 -7.52 -3.64
C THR A 72 6.11 -8.72 -3.47
N LEU A 73 5.11 -8.62 -2.60
CA LEU A 73 4.09 -9.66 -2.42
C LEU A 73 3.24 -9.79 -3.68
N ALA A 74 2.67 -8.68 -4.17
CA ALA A 74 1.84 -8.69 -5.38
C ALA A 74 2.55 -9.25 -6.62
N ARG A 75 3.87 -9.07 -6.75
CA ARG A 75 4.66 -9.67 -7.85
C ARG A 75 4.87 -11.18 -7.73
N ARG A 76 4.72 -11.74 -6.52
CA ARG A 76 4.98 -13.16 -6.22
C ARG A 76 3.68 -13.96 -6.06
N THR A 77 2.54 -13.28 -6.03
CA THR A 77 1.22 -13.86 -5.89
C THR A 77 0.67 -14.21 -7.28
N ASP A 78 0.28 -15.47 -7.46
CA ASP A 78 -0.33 -15.94 -8.71
C ASP A 78 -1.86 -15.71 -8.74
N ASP A 79 -2.50 -15.54 -7.57
CA ASP A 79 -3.93 -15.25 -7.45
C ASP A 79 -4.21 -13.74 -7.59
N LEU A 80 -4.88 -13.36 -8.69
CA LEU A 80 -5.29 -11.97 -8.92
C LEU A 80 -6.20 -11.41 -7.82
N ALA A 81 -7.04 -12.23 -7.19
CA ALA A 81 -7.90 -11.77 -6.10
C ALA A 81 -7.06 -11.33 -4.89
N GLU A 82 -6.02 -12.10 -4.56
CA GLU A 82 -5.07 -11.73 -3.51
C GLU A 82 -4.25 -10.48 -3.89
N VAL A 83 -3.84 -10.33 -5.17
CA VAL A 83 -3.18 -9.11 -5.66
C VAL A 83 -4.08 -7.88 -5.49
N VAL A 84 -5.38 -7.99 -5.79
CA VAL A 84 -6.36 -6.91 -5.57
C VAL A 84 -6.42 -6.52 -4.10
N GLU A 85 -6.50 -7.51 -3.20
CA GLU A 85 -6.55 -7.23 -1.76
C GLU A 85 -5.26 -6.59 -1.25
N ILE A 86 -4.07 -7.02 -1.68
CA ILE A 86 -2.79 -6.38 -1.32
C ILE A 86 -2.81 -4.88 -1.66
N TRP A 87 -3.18 -4.53 -2.89
CA TRP A 87 -3.18 -3.13 -3.32
C TRP A 87 -4.28 -2.30 -2.65
N LYS A 88 -5.44 -2.91 -2.40
CA LYS A 88 -6.52 -2.28 -1.64
C LYS A 88 -6.10 -1.99 -0.20
N THR A 89 -5.47 -2.94 0.49
CA THR A 89 -4.94 -2.74 1.85
C THR A 89 -3.88 -1.64 1.87
N MET A 90 -2.99 -1.60 0.86
CA MET A 90 -1.98 -0.53 0.76
C MET A 90 -2.62 0.85 0.55
N SER A 91 -3.64 0.94 -0.33
CA SER A 91 -4.38 2.19 -0.54
C SER A 91 -5.08 2.66 0.74
N GLN A 92 -5.70 1.75 1.48
CA GLN A 92 -6.34 2.05 2.76
C GLN A 92 -5.33 2.52 3.82
N PHE A 93 -4.13 1.93 3.84
CA PHE A 93 -3.04 2.39 4.72
C PHE A 93 -2.65 3.84 4.41
N CYS A 94 -2.41 4.18 3.13
CA CYS A 94 -2.13 5.55 2.73
C CYS A 94 -3.30 6.49 3.05
N GLN A 95 -4.54 6.05 2.85
CA GLN A 95 -5.73 6.86 3.17
C GLN A 95 -5.78 7.24 4.65
N ARG A 96 -5.44 6.32 5.57
CA ARG A 96 -5.37 6.62 7.01
C ARG A 96 -4.30 7.67 7.31
N ALA A 97 -3.12 7.56 6.69
CA ALA A 97 -2.06 8.56 6.82
C ALA A 97 -2.52 9.94 6.29
N LEU A 98 -3.17 10.00 5.12
CA LEU A 98 -3.68 11.25 4.54
C LEU A 98 -4.73 11.94 5.41
N VAL A 99 -5.60 11.18 6.09
CA VAL A 99 -6.58 11.75 7.02
C VAL A 99 -5.87 12.47 8.18
N VAL A 100 -4.85 11.84 8.75
CA VAL A 100 -4.04 12.45 9.82
C VAL A 100 -3.29 13.68 9.29
N LEU A 101 -2.65 13.57 8.13
CA LEU A 101 -1.89 14.67 7.54
C LEU A 101 -2.77 15.86 7.16
N SER A 102 -3.97 15.62 6.65
CA SER A 102 -4.93 16.68 6.31
C SER A 102 -5.34 17.49 7.54
N ARG A 103 -5.50 16.84 8.69
CA ARG A 103 -5.76 17.50 9.97
C ARG A 103 -4.57 18.35 10.44
N LEU A 104 -3.35 17.85 10.24
CA LEU A 104 -2.12 18.46 10.76
C LEU A 104 -1.51 19.52 9.83
N LYS A 105 -1.84 19.49 8.53
CA LYS A 105 -1.30 20.41 7.51
C LYS A 105 -1.56 21.88 7.83
N GLY A 106 -2.72 22.21 8.42
CA GLY A 106 -3.04 23.57 8.85
C GLY A 106 -2.29 24.01 10.10
N LYS A 107 -1.80 23.06 10.92
CA LYS A 107 -1.16 23.31 12.21
C LYS A 107 0.36 23.36 12.12
N TYR A 108 0.94 22.63 11.18
CA TYR A 108 2.39 22.57 10.93
C TYR A 108 2.70 22.74 9.43
N PRO A 109 2.35 23.89 8.82
CA PRO A 109 2.50 24.10 7.38
C PRO A 109 3.96 24.02 6.91
N HIS A 110 4.92 24.36 7.77
CA HIS A 110 6.34 24.45 7.42
C HIS A 110 7.23 23.31 7.96
N CYS A 111 6.65 22.34 8.67
CA CYS A 111 7.38 21.25 9.32
C CYS A 111 7.33 19.92 8.54
N GLY A 112 7.34 19.99 7.20
CA GLY A 112 7.39 18.80 6.33
C GLY A 112 6.03 18.15 6.00
N THR A 113 4.92 18.65 6.57
CA THR A 113 3.59 18.05 6.41
C THR A 113 3.09 18.07 4.95
N ALA A 114 3.42 19.12 4.20
CA ALA A 114 3.00 19.25 2.81
C ALA A 114 3.72 18.23 1.90
N GLN A 115 5.04 18.11 2.05
CA GLN A 115 5.85 17.16 1.29
C GLN A 115 5.42 15.72 1.60
N LEU A 116 5.23 15.39 2.88
CA LEU A 116 4.75 14.06 3.25
C LEU A 116 3.35 13.78 2.72
N HIS A 117 2.44 14.75 2.78
CA HIS A 117 1.11 14.61 2.21
C HIS A 117 1.17 14.23 0.73
N ASP A 118 2.01 14.90 -0.05
CA ASP A 118 2.14 14.65 -1.49
C ASP A 118 2.76 13.26 -1.76
N VAL A 119 3.80 12.87 -1.00
CA VAL A 119 4.39 11.52 -1.09
C VAL A 119 3.36 10.43 -0.79
N VAL A 120 2.57 10.57 0.29
CA VAL A 120 1.55 9.59 0.66
C VAL A 120 0.44 9.55 -0.40
N LEU A 121 0.06 10.70 -0.96
CA LEU A 121 -0.92 10.78 -2.04
C LEU A 121 -0.43 10.05 -3.29
N ASP A 122 0.82 10.23 -3.70
CA ASP A 122 1.41 9.54 -4.84
C ASP A 122 1.38 8.02 -4.64
N TYR A 123 1.76 7.52 -3.47
CA TYR A 123 1.69 6.10 -3.17
C TYR A 123 0.25 5.56 -3.13
N LYS A 124 -0.71 6.35 -2.63
CA LYS A 124 -2.12 5.99 -2.67
C LYS A 124 -2.62 5.85 -4.11
N LEU A 125 -2.37 6.86 -4.95
CA LEU A 125 -2.79 6.85 -6.35
C LEU A 125 -2.13 5.70 -7.12
N ALA A 126 -0.87 5.42 -6.82
CA ALA A 126 -0.14 4.29 -7.38
C ALA A 126 -0.74 2.94 -6.96
N ALA A 127 -1.19 2.79 -5.71
CA ALA A 127 -1.87 1.61 -5.22
C ALA A 127 -3.28 1.46 -5.83
N ASP A 128 -4.07 2.53 -5.87
CA ASP A 128 -5.41 2.56 -6.49
C ASP A 128 -5.36 2.14 -7.96
N LYS A 129 -4.36 2.65 -8.71
CA LYS A 129 -4.17 2.31 -10.12
C LYS A 129 -3.92 0.81 -10.30
N ARG A 130 -3.09 0.21 -9.43
CA ARG A 130 -2.75 -1.21 -9.50
C ARG A 130 -3.90 -2.11 -9.07
N GLN A 131 -4.61 -1.72 -8.01
CA GLN A 131 -5.84 -2.40 -7.58
C GLN A 131 -6.86 -2.44 -8.72
N ARG A 132 -7.09 -1.29 -9.38
CA ARG A 132 -8.03 -1.19 -10.50
C ARG A 132 -7.62 -2.09 -11.66
N GLY A 133 -6.35 -2.04 -12.08
CA GLY A 133 -5.85 -2.90 -13.16
C GLY A 133 -6.00 -4.38 -12.85
N ALA A 134 -5.68 -4.81 -11.63
CA ALA A 134 -5.87 -6.20 -11.21
C ALA A 134 -7.35 -6.61 -11.15
N THR A 135 -8.24 -5.68 -10.75
CA THR A 135 -9.69 -5.92 -10.74
C THR A 135 -10.26 -6.06 -12.15
N GLU A 136 -9.80 -5.22 -13.08
CA GLU A 136 -10.16 -5.29 -14.50
C GLU A 136 -9.72 -6.64 -15.09
N GLU A 137 -8.47 -7.06 -14.82
CA GLU A 137 -7.94 -8.34 -15.29
C GLU A 137 -8.70 -9.54 -14.71
N LEU A 138 -8.99 -9.52 -13.41
CA LEU A 138 -9.81 -10.53 -12.75
C LEU A 138 -11.19 -10.62 -13.40
N THR A 139 -11.81 -9.48 -13.71
CA THR A 139 -13.10 -9.43 -14.39
C THR A 139 -13.02 -10.04 -15.79
N CYS A 140 -11.96 -9.76 -16.54
CA CYS A 140 -11.73 -10.35 -17.86
C CYS A 140 -11.60 -11.88 -17.81
N GLN A 141 -10.93 -12.43 -16.80
CA GLN A 141 -10.79 -13.88 -16.65
C GLN A 141 -12.12 -14.58 -16.36
N THR A 142 -13.05 -13.90 -15.69
CA THR A 142 -14.37 -14.46 -15.34
C THR A 142 -15.46 -14.19 -16.37
N SER A 143 -15.20 -13.31 -17.35
CA SER A 143 -16.21 -12.92 -18.33
C SER A 143 -16.39 -14.00 -19.40
N GLU A 144 -17.63 -14.35 -19.72
CA GLU A 144 -17.92 -15.23 -20.85
C GLU A 144 -17.51 -14.56 -22.17
N ILE A 145 -16.91 -15.33 -23.07
CA ILE A 145 -16.59 -14.85 -24.42
C ILE A 145 -17.91 -14.53 -25.13
N PRO A 146 -18.11 -13.30 -25.63
CA PRO A 146 -19.33 -12.93 -26.33
C PRO A 146 -19.61 -13.88 -27.50
N LYS A 147 -20.84 -14.38 -27.59
CA LYS A 147 -21.28 -15.23 -28.71
C LYS A 147 -21.07 -14.51 -30.03
N GLY A 148 -20.47 -15.18 -31.00
CA GLY A 148 -20.17 -14.62 -32.33
C GLY A 148 -18.87 -13.80 -32.42
N LEU A 149 -18.10 -13.65 -31.33
CA LEU A 149 -16.78 -13.01 -31.37
C LEU A 149 -15.70 -13.93 -31.95
N LEU A 150 -15.79 -15.23 -31.67
CA LEU A 150 -14.90 -16.26 -32.23
C LEU A 150 -15.67 -17.10 -33.26
N PRO A 151 -15.02 -17.51 -34.37
CA PRO A 151 -15.61 -18.46 -35.31
C PRO A 151 -15.99 -19.75 -34.58
N GLU A 152 -17.15 -20.32 -34.90
CA GLU A 152 -17.49 -21.64 -34.37
C GLU A 152 -16.50 -22.66 -34.95
N LEU A 153 -15.81 -23.39 -34.08
CA LEU A 153 -14.89 -24.44 -34.47
C LEU A 153 -15.72 -25.59 -35.06
N SER A 154 -15.78 -25.64 -36.40
CA SER A 154 -16.33 -26.73 -37.21
C SER A 154 -15.47 -27.98 -37.16
#